data_AF-A0A819LFY4-F1
#
_entry.id   AF-A0A819LFY4-F1
#
_cell.length_a   1.000
_cell.length_b   1.000
_cell.length_c   1.000
_cell.angle_alpha   90.00
_cell.angle_beta   90.00
_cell.angle_gamma   90.00
#
_symmetry.space_group_name_H-M   'P 1'
#
loop_
_entity.id
_entity.type
_entity.pdbx_description
1 polymer ?
#
loop_
_entity_poly.entity_id
_entity_poly.type
_entity_poly.pdbx_seq_one_letter_code
_entity_poly.pdbx_strand_id
1 'polypeptide(L)'
;MSVTDDHPIACWALTGQRVFHGNDGSMMNDHIEMKPRDDLQLIGAQIFFRHGARTPVNLLSGLEEVIYTKEHIESYAPTKWDIQLIAKMGNEVVSIDKIKPAIEHVNDRTLQLKSTTDELVVTGQLTAIGEKQLFNLGRRLQSELMDDGNNDGLIPNTYDPKIVYCRSTYRKRTLASARSFLAGLFSSESTGNKVQSTGPFEIEVRSFPDEELCSNSNMFPILEKRHSVQSLYASLHDEHDLKMARQ
;
A
#
# COMPACT_ATOMS: atom_id res chain seq x y z
N MET A 1 3.22 -18.51 42.37
CA MET A 1 3.65 -18.93 41.02
C MET A 1 3.17 -17.86 40.06
N SER A 2 4.07 -16.97 39.66
CA SER A 2 3.82 -15.95 38.64
C SER A 2 4.38 -16.47 37.32
N VAL A 3 3.50 -16.69 36.34
CA VAL A 3 3.90 -17.01 34.97
C VAL A 3 3.87 -15.68 34.20
N THR A 4 5.04 -15.09 34.04
CA THR A 4 5.29 -14.04 33.04
C THR A 4 5.76 -14.76 31.79
N ASP A 5 4.82 -15.17 30.93
CA ASP A 5 5.16 -15.67 29.61
C ASP A 5 5.40 -14.46 28.70
N ASP A 6 6.66 -14.06 28.63
CA ASP A 6 7.21 -13.21 27.59
C ASP A 6 7.08 -13.93 26.25
N HIS A 7 5.94 -13.79 25.57
CA HIS A 7 5.83 -14.17 24.17
C HIS A 7 6.58 -13.12 23.33
N PRO A 8 7.68 -13.48 22.64
CA PRO A 8 8.34 -12.55 21.74
C PRO A 8 7.40 -12.27 20.56
N ILE A 9 6.79 -11.08 20.55
CA ILE A 9 6.09 -10.54 19.39
C ILE A 9 7.16 -10.26 18.33
N ALA A 10 7.42 -11.23 17.46
CA ALA A 10 8.26 -11.03 16.31
C ALA A 10 7.49 -10.21 15.26
N CYS A 11 7.85 -8.93 15.12
CA CYS A 11 7.33 -8.06 14.07
C CYS A 11 8.14 -8.30 12.79
N TRP A 12 7.52 -8.85 11.74
CA TRP A 12 8.19 -9.11 10.46
C TRP A 12 7.81 -8.04 9.43
N ALA A 13 8.74 -7.13 9.16
CA ALA A 13 8.62 -6.18 8.05
C ALA A 13 9.17 -6.83 6.78
N LEU A 14 8.30 -7.43 5.97
CA LEU A 14 8.62 -7.81 4.58
C LEU A 14 8.53 -6.57 3.68
N THR A 15 9.46 -5.64 3.83
CA THR A 15 9.73 -4.64 2.78
C THR A 15 10.57 -5.29 1.69
N GLY A 16 10.19 -5.13 0.43
CA GLY A 16 10.82 -5.68 -0.78
C GLY A 16 12.25 -5.19 -1.08
N GLN A 17 13.06 -4.97 -0.06
CA GLN A 17 14.51 -4.81 -0.10
C GLN A 17 15.07 -5.46 1.17
N ARG A 18 15.80 -6.57 1.03
CA ARG A 18 16.65 -7.10 2.10
C ARG A 18 17.81 -6.11 2.28
N VAL A 19 17.66 -5.15 3.19
CA VAL A 19 18.75 -4.23 3.56
C VAL A 19 19.17 -4.57 4.97
N PHE A 20 20.24 -5.37 5.09
CA PHE A 20 21.06 -5.39 6.28
C PHE A 20 22.26 -4.49 6.02
N HIS A 21 22.43 -3.44 6.81
CA HIS A 21 23.71 -2.73 6.88
C HIS A 21 24.64 -3.56 7.77
N GLY A 22 25.61 -4.25 7.15
CA GLY A 22 26.81 -4.68 7.85
C GLY A 22 27.61 -3.44 8.28
N ASN A 23 28.19 -3.48 9.47
CA ASN A 23 29.00 -2.38 10.04
C ASN A 23 30.28 -2.05 9.23
N ASP A 24 30.51 -2.71 8.09
CA ASP A 24 31.71 -2.59 7.27
C ASP A 24 31.44 -2.07 5.85
N GLY A 25 30.20 -1.70 5.52
CA GLY A 25 29.87 -1.13 4.20
C GLY A 25 30.03 -2.12 3.03
N SER A 26 30.18 -3.41 3.30
CA SER A 26 30.19 -4.43 2.26
C SER A 26 28.76 -4.89 1.92
N MET A 27 28.39 -4.82 0.65
CA MET A 27 27.14 -5.40 0.13
C MET A 27 27.33 -6.92 0.03
N MET A 28 27.10 -7.64 1.12
CA MET A 28 27.01 -9.10 1.09
C MET A 28 25.66 -9.52 0.50
N ASN A 29 25.69 -10.19 -0.65
CA ASN A 29 24.58 -10.96 -1.22
C ASN A 29 24.35 -12.27 -0.43
N ASP A 30 24.47 -12.23 0.89
CA ASP A 30 24.16 -13.38 1.72
C ASP A 30 22.64 -13.43 1.84
N HIS A 31 22.05 -14.33 1.05
CA HIS A 31 20.71 -14.79 1.30
C HIS A 31 20.71 -15.44 2.69
N ILE A 32 20.38 -14.68 3.73
CA ILE A 32 20.03 -15.25 5.03
C ILE A 32 18.76 -16.06 4.78
N GLU A 33 18.92 -17.36 4.59
CA GLU A 33 17.84 -18.32 4.65
C GLU A 33 17.46 -18.41 6.13
N MET A 34 16.48 -17.60 6.53
CA MET A 34 15.97 -17.66 7.89
C MET A 34 15.32 -19.03 8.06
N LYS A 35 15.87 -19.84 8.97
CA LYS A 35 15.32 -21.16 9.26
C LYS A 35 13.86 -20.99 9.71
N PRO A 36 12.92 -21.79 9.16
CA PRO A 36 11.56 -21.86 9.68
C PRO A 36 11.58 -22.07 11.19
N ARG A 37 10.69 -21.38 11.89
CA ARG A 37 10.51 -21.49 13.34
C ARG A 37 9.25 -22.30 13.60
N ASP A 38 9.42 -23.61 13.69
CA ASP A 38 8.32 -24.56 13.92
C ASP A 38 7.66 -24.38 15.31
N ASP A 39 8.27 -23.58 16.19
CA ASP A 39 7.78 -23.20 17.50
C ASP A 39 6.93 -21.92 17.52
N LEU A 40 6.75 -21.25 16.37
CA LEU A 40 6.00 -20.00 16.26
C LEU A 40 4.82 -20.14 15.30
N GLN A 41 3.68 -19.55 15.68
CA GLN A 41 2.49 -19.48 14.85
C GLN A 41 2.29 -18.03 14.37
N LEU A 42 2.01 -17.85 13.07
CA LEU A 42 1.64 -16.55 12.52
C LEU A 42 0.20 -16.22 12.94
N ILE A 43 0.05 -15.18 13.77
CA ILE A 43 -1.27 -14.73 14.27
C ILE A 43 -1.79 -13.46 13.57
N GLY A 44 -0.99 -12.82 12.74
CA GLY A 44 -1.36 -11.59 12.04
C GLY A 44 -0.28 -11.07 11.11
N ALA A 45 -0.70 -10.33 10.09
CA ALA A 45 0.19 -9.68 9.13
C ALA A 45 -0.30 -8.25 8.84
N GLN A 46 0.64 -7.31 8.76
CA GLN A 46 0.37 -5.92 8.36
C GLN A 46 1.23 -5.59 7.15
N ILE A 47 0.60 -5.21 6.05
CA ILE A 47 1.27 -5.03 4.76
C ILE A 47 1.07 -3.58 4.32
N PHE A 48 2.17 -2.83 4.29
CA PHE A 48 2.19 -1.46 3.79
C PHE A 48 2.89 -1.43 2.44
N PHE A 49 2.21 -0.91 1.42
CA PHE A 49 2.79 -0.77 0.09
C PHE A 49 2.43 0.57 -0.53
N ARG A 50 3.32 1.05 -1.39
CA ARG A 50 3.05 2.21 -2.24
C ARG A 50 2.22 1.79 -3.45
N HIS A 51 1.52 2.75 -4.04
CA HIS A 51 0.95 2.59 -5.38
C HIS A 51 1.97 2.08 -6.40
N GLY A 52 1.47 1.45 -7.46
CA GLY A 52 2.32 0.94 -8.57
C GLY A 52 2.86 2.04 -9.47
N ALA A 53 3.53 1.64 -10.55
CA ALA A 53 3.94 2.53 -11.61
C ALA A 53 2.77 3.42 -12.10
N ARG A 54 3.07 4.70 -12.30
CA ARG A 54 2.10 5.72 -12.66
C ARG A 54 2.70 6.70 -13.66
N THR A 55 1.86 7.45 -14.34
CA THR A 55 2.31 8.62 -15.09
C THR A 55 2.96 9.66 -14.15
N PRO A 56 3.85 10.52 -14.66
CA PRO A 56 4.46 11.61 -13.91
C PRO A 56 3.42 12.51 -13.27
N VAL A 57 3.75 13.11 -12.11
CA VAL A 57 2.89 14.13 -11.48
C VAL A 57 3.22 15.52 -12.02
N ASN A 58 4.50 15.78 -12.30
CA ASN A 58 4.99 17.03 -12.87
C ASN A 58 5.69 16.74 -14.21
N LEU A 59 5.52 17.64 -15.16
CA LEU A 59 6.24 17.62 -16.42
C LEU A 59 7.50 18.48 -16.31
N LEU A 60 8.57 18.05 -16.96
CA LEU A 60 9.83 18.79 -17.01
C LEU A 60 9.79 19.77 -18.19
N SER A 61 10.03 21.05 -17.92
CA SER A 61 10.09 22.07 -18.96
C SER A 61 11.29 21.84 -19.89
N GLY A 62 11.07 21.97 -21.20
CA GLY A 62 12.15 21.88 -22.20
C GLY A 62 12.56 20.46 -22.59
N LEU A 63 11.84 19.44 -22.12
CA LEU A 63 11.99 18.06 -22.56
C LEU A 63 10.79 17.62 -23.40
N GLU A 64 11.05 16.75 -24.37
CA GLU A 64 9.98 16.15 -25.16
C GLU A 64 9.16 15.20 -24.29
N GLU A 65 7.83 15.32 -24.42
CA GLU A 65 6.89 14.50 -23.66
C GLU A 65 6.74 13.11 -24.29
N VAL A 66 6.83 12.08 -23.45
CA VAL A 66 6.56 10.69 -23.85
C VAL A 66 5.10 10.52 -24.24
N ILE A 67 4.84 9.79 -25.33
CA ILE A 67 3.49 9.44 -25.77
C ILE A 67 3.08 8.13 -25.09
N TYR A 68 1.97 8.16 -24.34
CA TYR A 68 1.42 6.96 -23.70
C TYR A 68 0.59 6.16 -24.71
N THR A 69 0.85 4.86 -24.79
CA THR A 69 0.09 3.95 -25.67
C THR A 69 -1.02 3.24 -24.91
N LYS A 70 -1.93 2.58 -25.64
CA LYS A 70 -3.02 1.78 -25.04
C LYS A 70 -2.52 0.77 -24.01
N GLU A 71 -1.40 0.10 -24.28
CA GLU A 71 -0.80 -0.89 -23.38
C GLU A 71 -0.37 -0.32 -22.02
N HIS A 72 -0.10 0.99 -21.95
CA HIS A 72 0.25 1.65 -20.70
C HIS A 72 -0.98 1.98 -19.85
N ILE A 73 -2.13 2.17 -20.48
CA ILE A 73 -3.31 2.80 -19.87
C ILE A 73 -4.45 1.82 -19.66
N GLU A 74 -4.62 0.87 -20.59
CA GLU A 74 -5.68 -0.13 -20.53
C GLU A 74 -5.51 -1.02 -19.30
N SER A 75 -6.54 -1.03 -18.45
CA SER A 75 -6.50 -1.74 -17.18
C SER A 75 -6.17 -3.23 -17.37
N TYR A 76 -5.23 -3.72 -16.56
CA TYR A 76 -4.79 -5.10 -16.52
C TYR A 76 -5.95 -6.01 -16.08
N ALA A 77 -6.50 -6.77 -17.04
CA ALA A 77 -7.75 -7.50 -16.88
C ALA A 77 -7.87 -8.35 -15.61
N PRO A 78 -6.84 -9.09 -15.14
CA PRO A 78 -6.92 -9.89 -13.91
C PRO A 78 -7.17 -9.08 -12.63
N THR A 79 -6.99 -7.76 -12.67
CA THR A 79 -7.24 -6.91 -11.51
C THR A 79 -8.68 -6.44 -11.43
N LYS A 80 -9.46 -6.57 -12.51
CA LYS A 80 -10.82 -6.02 -12.60
C LYS A 80 -11.73 -6.75 -11.62
N TRP A 81 -12.11 -6.04 -10.55
CA TRP A 81 -13.00 -6.51 -9.50
C TRP A 81 -13.68 -5.32 -8.85
N ASP A 82 -14.89 -5.54 -8.33
CA ASP A 82 -15.67 -4.48 -7.70
C ASP A 82 -15.08 -4.09 -6.35
N ILE A 83 -15.12 -2.79 -6.07
CA ILE A 83 -14.70 -2.23 -4.78
C ILE A 83 -15.88 -1.52 -4.12
N GLN A 84 -15.99 -1.67 -2.81
CA GLN A 84 -16.89 -0.93 -1.96
C GLN A 84 -16.05 -0.02 -1.06
N LEU A 85 -16.25 1.30 -1.18
CA LEU A 85 -15.54 2.24 -0.35
C LEU A 85 -16.27 2.44 0.98
N ILE A 86 -15.53 2.31 2.08
CA ILE A 86 -16.02 2.58 3.43
C ILE A 86 -15.40 3.89 3.88
N ALA A 87 -16.25 4.89 4.02
CA ALA A 87 -15.88 6.24 4.36
C ALA A 87 -15.94 6.45 5.87
N LYS A 88 -14.84 6.92 6.49
CA LYS A 88 -14.82 7.28 7.91
C LYS A 88 -14.41 8.73 8.16
N MET A 89 -15.05 9.35 9.15
CA MET A 89 -14.68 10.64 9.72
C MET A 89 -14.58 10.45 11.24
N GLY A 90 -13.36 10.52 11.78
CA GLY A 90 -13.08 9.97 13.11
C GLY A 90 -13.48 8.48 13.22
N ASN A 91 -14.34 8.15 14.18
CA ASN A 91 -14.83 6.78 14.41
C ASN A 91 -16.17 6.46 13.72
N GLU A 92 -16.79 7.43 13.04
CA GLU A 92 -18.10 7.24 12.41
C GLU A 92 -17.98 6.83 10.95
N VAL A 93 -18.78 5.84 10.54
CA VAL A 93 -18.96 5.48 9.13
C VAL A 93 -19.94 6.47 8.50
N VAL A 94 -19.53 7.11 7.41
CA VAL A 94 -20.30 8.15 6.71
C VAL A 94 -20.46 7.80 5.24
N SER A 95 -21.43 8.42 4.56
CA SER A 95 -21.55 8.27 3.11
C SER A 95 -20.37 8.93 2.39
N ILE A 96 -19.84 8.27 1.35
CA ILE A 96 -18.79 8.82 0.46
C ILE A 96 -19.20 10.20 -0.07
N ASP A 97 -20.47 10.41 -0.40
CA ASP A 97 -20.95 11.70 -0.92
C ASP A 97 -20.80 12.85 0.08
N LYS A 98 -20.89 12.55 1.39
CA LYS A 98 -20.73 13.56 2.45
C LYS A 98 -19.28 14.02 2.58
N ILE A 99 -18.32 13.14 2.29
CA ILE A 99 -16.89 13.44 2.43
C ILE A 99 -16.22 13.82 1.12
N LYS A 100 -16.87 13.58 -0.03
CA LYS A 100 -16.38 13.92 -1.37
C LYS A 100 -15.77 15.33 -1.50
N PRO A 101 -16.37 16.41 -0.94
CA PRO A 101 -15.76 17.75 -0.99
C PRO A 101 -14.47 17.90 -0.16
N ALA A 102 -14.34 17.12 0.92
CA ALA A 102 -13.18 17.10 1.81
C ALA A 102 -12.12 16.04 1.41
N ILE A 103 -12.41 15.28 0.35
CA ILE A 103 -11.64 14.14 -0.12
C ILE A 103 -11.07 14.37 -1.53
N GLU A 104 -11.81 15.06 -2.39
CA GLU A 104 -11.27 15.57 -3.64
C GLU A 104 -10.19 16.58 -3.26
N HIS A 105 -8.94 16.12 -3.26
CA HIS A 105 -7.81 17.00 -3.11
C HIS A 105 -7.97 18.12 -4.13
N VAL A 106 -8.27 19.32 -3.65
CA VAL A 106 -8.43 20.57 -4.41
C VAL A 106 -7.18 20.87 -5.29
N ASN A 107 -6.10 20.10 -5.10
CA ASN A 107 -4.81 20.24 -5.78
C ASN A 107 -4.31 19.00 -6.55
N ASP A 108 -5.13 17.99 -6.89
CA ASP A 108 -4.74 17.07 -7.98
C ASP A 108 -4.90 17.81 -9.32
N ARG A 109 -3.99 18.76 -9.59
CA ARG A 109 -3.87 19.38 -10.90
C ARG A 109 -3.46 18.29 -11.89
N THR A 110 -4.46 17.69 -12.50
CA THR A 110 -4.27 16.71 -13.57
C THR A 110 -4.04 17.46 -14.86
N LEU A 111 -2.85 17.30 -15.43
CA LEU A 111 -2.58 17.74 -16.80
C LEU A 111 -2.89 16.58 -17.75
N GLN A 112 -3.52 16.89 -18.87
CA GLN A 112 -3.67 15.93 -19.95
C GLN A 112 -2.31 15.64 -20.58
N LEU A 113 -1.98 14.37 -20.71
CA LEU A 113 -0.74 13.88 -21.32
C LEU A 113 -1.00 13.43 -22.75
N LYS A 114 0.06 13.44 -23.57
CA LYS A 114 -0.01 12.92 -24.94
C LYS A 114 -0.26 11.41 -24.92
N SER A 115 -1.24 10.97 -25.72
CA SER A 115 -1.61 9.57 -25.86
C SER A 115 -1.85 9.20 -27.33
N THR A 116 -1.65 7.93 -27.67
CA THR A 116 -2.10 7.36 -28.96
C THR A 116 -3.56 6.89 -28.91
N THR A 117 -4.23 7.01 -27.76
CA THR A 117 -5.61 6.58 -27.55
C THR A 117 -6.56 7.78 -27.53
N ASP A 118 -7.83 7.53 -27.84
CA ASP A 118 -8.90 8.51 -27.61
C ASP A 118 -9.21 8.69 -26.11
N GLU A 119 -8.70 7.80 -25.26
CA GLU A 119 -8.83 7.91 -23.80
C GLU A 119 -7.97 9.05 -23.23
N LEU A 120 -8.55 9.77 -22.26
CA LEU A 120 -7.86 10.83 -21.53
C LEU A 120 -6.80 10.24 -20.60
N VAL A 121 -5.52 10.47 -20.92
CA VAL A 121 -4.40 10.17 -20.04
C VAL A 121 -4.04 11.40 -19.24
N VAL A 122 -3.89 11.25 -17.92
CA VAL A 122 -3.56 12.38 -17.03
C VAL A 122 -2.33 12.12 -16.17
N THR A 123 -1.74 13.20 -15.64
CA THR A 123 -0.67 13.12 -14.64
C THR A 123 -1.10 12.35 -13.38
N GLY A 124 -0.18 11.59 -12.80
CA GLY A 124 -0.39 10.81 -11.58
C GLY A 124 -1.34 9.60 -11.69
N GLN A 125 -1.78 9.24 -12.89
CA GLN A 125 -2.64 8.08 -13.17
C GLN A 125 -1.87 6.76 -13.05
N LEU A 126 -2.46 5.74 -12.42
CA LEU A 126 -1.89 4.39 -12.37
C LEU A 126 -1.86 3.76 -13.77
N THR A 127 -0.76 3.11 -14.14
CA THR A 127 -0.62 2.43 -15.44
C THR A 127 -0.96 0.94 -15.31
N ALA A 128 -1.20 0.28 -16.45
CA ALA A 128 -1.37 -1.18 -16.53
C ALA A 128 -0.17 -1.93 -15.93
N ILE A 129 1.04 -1.40 -16.13
CA ILE A 129 2.27 -1.91 -15.50
C ILE A 129 2.17 -1.81 -13.98
N GLY A 130 1.69 -0.68 -13.46
CA GLY A 130 1.47 -0.48 -12.03
C GLY A 130 0.43 -1.45 -11.46
N GLU A 131 -0.67 -1.67 -12.17
CA GLU A 131 -1.67 -2.68 -11.78
C GLU A 131 -1.06 -4.08 -11.73
N LYS A 132 -0.29 -4.47 -12.75
CA LYS A 132 0.40 -5.77 -12.80
C LYS A 132 1.43 -5.95 -11.68
N GLN A 133 2.17 -4.90 -11.33
CA GLN A 133 3.11 -4.93 -10.21
C GLN A 133 2.42 -5.30 -8.89
N LEU A 134 1.27 -4.68 -8.61
CA LEU A 134 0.53 -4.93 -7.37
C LEU A 134 -0.18 -6.27 -7.39
N PHE A 135 -0.71 -6.69 -8.55
CA PHE A 135 -1.23 -8.03 -8.73
C PHE A 135 -0.16 -9.09 -8.41
N ASN A 136 1.03 -8.95 -8.97
CA ASN A 136 2.15 -9.86 -8.72
C ASN A 136 2.61 -9.83 -7.25
N LEU A 137 2.57 -8.66 -6.61
CA LEU A 137 2.86 -8.55 -5.18
C LEU A 137 1.83 -9.35 -4.35
N GLY A 138 0.54 -9.24 -4.66
CA GLY A 138 -0.51 -10.03 -4.02
C GLY A 138 -0.32 -11.53 -4.23
N ARG A 139 -0.06 -11.95 -5.47
CA ARG A 139 0.24 -13.37 -5.82
C ARG A 139 1.44 -13.91 -5.07
N ARG A 140 2.48 -13.11 -4.89
CA ARG A 140 3.68 -13.52 -4.14
C ARG A 140 3.35 -13.79 -2.66
N LEU A 141 2.53 -12.94 -2.04
CA LEU A 141 2.17 -13.09 -0.63
C LEU A 141 1.10 -14.16 -0.39
N GLN A 142 0.41 -14.61 -1.44
CA GLN A 142 -0.57 -15.70 -1.33
C GLN A 142 0.05 -16.96 -0.70
N SER A 143 1.22 -17.42 -1.16
CA SER A 143 1.87 -18.61 -0.61
C SER A 143 2.38 -18.43 0.82
N GLU A 144 2.55 -17.19 1.28
CA GLU A 144 3.04 -16.88 2.63
C GLU A 144 1.88 -16.72 3.63
N LEU A 145 0.68 -16.37 3.15
CA LEU A 145 -0.46 -15.97 3.99
C LEU A 145 -1.64 -16.93 3.92
N MET A 146 -1.80 -17.68 2.84
CA MET A 146 -2.96 -18.54 2.62
C MET A 146 -2.68 -20.01 2.93
N ASP A 147 -3.74 -20.70 3.33
CA ASP A 147 -3.73 -22.15 3.47
C ASP A 147 -3.74 -22.79 2.07
N ASP A 148 -2.59 -23.37 1.69
CA ASP A 148 -2.41 -24.09 0.44
C ASP A 148 -2.52 -25.62 0.60
N GLY A 149 -3.00 -26.08 1.76
CA GLY A 149 -3.08 -27.49 2.14
C GLY A 149 -1.80 -28.06 2.75
N ASN A 150 -0.70 -27.30 2.83
CA ASN A 150 0.56 -27.71 3.48
C ASN A 150 0.87 -26.95 4.78
N ASN A 151 0.11 -25.90 5.11
CA ASN A 151 0.31 -25.10 6.31
C ASN A 151 -1.02 -24.54 6.82
N ASP A 152 -1.14 -24.31 8.13
CA ASP A 152 -2.26 -23.60 8.74
C ASP A 152 -2.15 -22.11 8.37
N GLY A 153 -2.59 -21.75 7.16
CA GLY A 153 -2.49 -20.40 6.63
C GLY A 153 -3.20 -19.36 7.51
N LEU A 154 -2.70 -18.12 7.49
CA LEU A 154 -3.25 -17.02 8.30
C LEU A 154 -4.67 -16.63 7.85
N ILE A 155 -4.94 -16.68 6.55
CA ILE A 155 -6.22 -16.27 5.95
C ILE A 155 -6.74 -17.33 4.96
N PRO A 156 -8.08 -17.41 4.74
CA PRO A 156 -8.64 -18.32 3.76
C PRO A 156 -8.33 -17.90 2.31
N ASN A 157 -8.47 -18.85 1.38
CA ASN A 157 -8.31 -18.63 -0.06
C ASN A 157 -9.42 -17.76 -0.69
N THR A 158 -10.50 -17.50 0.03
CA THR A 158 -11.63 -16.67 -0.41
C THR A 158 -11.68 -15.40 0.40
N TYR A 159 -11.74 -14.24 -0.27
CA TYR A 159 -11.85 -12.96 0.42
C TYR A 159 -13.12 -12.86 1.27
N ASP A 160 -12.92 -12.48 2.53
CA ASP A 160 -13.97 -12.11 3.48
C ASP A 160 -13.57 -10.78 4.17
N PRO A 161 -14.38 -9.71 4.05
CA PRO A 161 -14.09 -8.43 4.69
C PRO A 161 -14.06 -8.50 6.22
N LYS A 162 -14.59 -9.56 6.84
CA LYS A 162 -14.50 -9.79 8.29
C LYS A 162 -13.12 -10.24 8.75
N ILE A 163 -12.33 -10.81 7.84
CA ILE A 163 -10.99 -11.33 8.11
C ILE A 163 -9.93 -10.35 7.60
N VAL A 164 -10.18 -9.72 6.45
CA VAL A 164 -9.21 -8.87 5.76
C VAL A 164 -9.63 -7.41 5.89
N TYR A 165 -8.86 -6.65 6.66
CA TYR A 165 -8.99 -5.20 6.70
C TYR A 165 -8.11 -4.53 5.64
N CYS A 166 -8.70 -3.70 4.78
CA CYS A 166 -7.98 -2.91 3.79
C CYS A 166 -8.27 -1.42 3.96
N ARG A 167 -7.20 -0.62 3.96
CA ARG A 167 -7.28 0.85 4.04
C ARG A 167 -6.41 1.48 2.97
N SER A 168 -6.87 2.58 2.37
CA SER A 168 -6.11 3.38 1.41
C SER A 168 -6.38 4.86 1.57
N THR A 169 -5.47 5.71 1.08
CA THR A 169 -5.82 7.10 0.82
C THR A 169 -6.87 7.19 -0.28
N TYR A 170 -7.69 8.23 -0.29
CA TYR A 170 -8.62 8.48 -1.40
C TYR A 170 -7.93 9.09 -2.62
N ARG A 171 -6.95 8.38 -3.18
CA ARG A 171 -6.33 8.71 -4.47
C ARG A 171 -6.70 7.61 -5.45
N LYS A 172 -7.17 7.96 -6.65
CA LYS A 172 -7.54 6.98 -7.69
C LYS A 172 -6.46 5.91 -7.89
N ARG A 173 -5.18 6.32 -7.94
CA ARG A 173 -4.04 5.41 -8.10
C ARG A 173 -3.83 4.46 -6.91
N THR A 174 -4.10 4.88 -5.67
CA THR A 174 -3.91 4.04 -4.48
C THR A 174 -5.07 3.07 -4.32
N LEU A 175 -6.31 3.51 -4.61
CA LEU A 175 -7.49 2.65 -4.66
C LEU A 175 -7.33 1.54 -5.73
N ALA A 176 -6.90 1.91 -6.94
CA ALA A 176 -6.63 0.94 -8.00
C ALA A 176 -5.46 0.00 -7.67
N SER A 177 -4.44 0.48 -6.95
CA SER A 177 -3.33 -0.34 -6.47
C SER A 177 -3.79 -1.35 -5.41
N ALA A 178 -4.62 -0.93 -4.45
CA ALA A 178 -5.21 -1.79 -3.43
C ALA A 178 -6.12 -2.87 -4.06
N ARG A 179 -6.98 -2.49 -5.01
CA ARG A 179 -7.77 -3.44 -5.81
C ARG A 179 -6.89 -4.46 -6.51
N SER A 180 -5.82 -4.01 -7.18
CA SER A 180 -4.91 -4.89 -7.92
C SER A 180 -4.18 -5.86 -7.01
N PHE A 181 -3.75 -5.39 -5.83
CA PHE A 181 -3.12 -6.22 -4.81
C PHE A 181 -4.08 -7.30 -4.30
N LEU A 182 -5.30 -6.93 -3.89
CA LEU A 182 -6.31 -7.88 -3.41
C LEU A 182 -6.71 -8.89 -4.51
N ALA A 183 -6.85 -8.43 -5.75
CA ALA A 183 -7.11 -9.32 -6.87
C ALA A 183 -5.97 -10.34 -7.08
N GLY A 184 -4.71 -9.91 -6.92
CA GLY A 184 -3.56 -10.80 -6.94
C GLY A 184 -3.58 -11.80 -5.77
N LEU A 185 -3.84 -11.31 -4.57
CA LEU A 185 -3.83 -12.11 -3.34
C LEU A 185 -4.93 -13.19 -3.34
N PHE A 186 -6.13 -12.87 -3.83
CA PHE A 186 -7.30 -13.76 -3.85
C PHE A 186 -7.60 -14.38 -5.22
N SER A 187 -6.70 -14.28 -6.19
CA SER A 187 -6.82 -15.02 -7.44
C SER A 187 -6.08 -16.34 -7.35
N SER A 188 -6.61 -17.39 -7.99
CA SER A 188 -5.93 -18.68 -8.08
C SER A 188 -5.64 -19.04 -9.55
N GLU A 189 -4.44 -19.55 -9.81
CA GLU A 189 -4.11 -20.13 -11.12
C GLU A 189 -5.01 -21.33 -11.44
N SER A 190 -5.39 -22.12 -10.43
CA SER A 190 -6.30 -23.27 -10.62
C SER A 190 -7.70 -22.86 -11.08
N THR A 191 -8.09 -21.61 -10.83
CA THR A 191 -9.38 -21.04 -11.26
C THR A 191 -9.24 -20.11 -12.47
N GLY A 192 -8.09 -20.12 -13.15
CA GLY A 192 -7.82 -19.27 -14.31
C GLY A 192 -7.62 -17.80 -13.95
N ASN A 193 -6.94 -17.53 -12.82
CA ASN A 193 -6.71 -16.19 -12.26
C ASN A 193 -8.00 -15.43 -11.93
N LYS A 194 -9.07 -16.16 -11.57
CA LYS A 194 -10.32 -15.55 -11.09
C LYS A 194 -10.22 -15.26 -9.60
N VAL A 195 -10.63 -14.06 -9.22
CA VAL A 195 -10.77 -13.65 -7.82
C VAL A 195 -11.80 -14.55 -7.12
N GLN A 196 -11.42 -15.07 -5.96
CA GLN A 196 -12.29 -15.80 -5.03
C GLN A 196 -12.73 -14.84 -3.93
N SER A 197 -14.02 -14.51 -3.88
CA SER A 197 -14.53 -13.53 -2.93
C SER A 197 -16.00 -13.77 -2.58
N THR A 198 -16.38 -13.43 -1.35
CA THR A 198 -17.77 -13.39 -0.88
C THR A 198 -18.51 -12.12 -1.30
N GLY A 199 -17.80 -11.10 -1.79
CA GLY A 199 -18.37 -9.80 -2.18
C GLY A 199 -17.38 -8.84 -2.86
N PRO A 200 -17.70 -7.54 -2.93
CA PRO A 200 -16.73 -6.54 -3.38
C PRO A 200 -15.58 -6.40 -2.37
N PHE A 201 -14.43 -5.90 -2.82
CA PHE A 201 -13.36 -5.54 -1.90
C PHE A 201 -13.72 -4.28 -1.13
N GLU A 202 -13.81 -4.41 0.19
CA GLU A 202 -14.07 -3.28 1.09
C GLU A 202 -12.75 -2.53 1.32
N ILE A 203 -12.73 -1.24 1.01
CA ILE A 203 -11.55 -0.39 1.19
C ILE A 203 -11.96 0.82 2.04
N GLU A 204 -11.41 0.89 3.25
CA GLU A 204 -11.57 2.05 4.11
C GLU A 204 -10.77 3.24 3.58
N VAL A 205 -11.41 4.41 3.58
CA VAL A 205 -10.84 5.71 3.23
C VAL A 205 -11.24 6.74 4.27
N ARG A 206 -10.40 7.78 4.44
CA ARG A 206 -10.67 8.90 5.34
C ARG A 206 -10.78 10.22 4.60
N SER A 207 -11.38 11.19 5.28
CA SER A 207 -11.35 12.60 4.88
C SER A 207 -9.90 13.09 4.81
N PHE A 208 -9.58 14.07 3.94
CA PHE A 208 -8.21 14.60 3.90
C PHE A 208 -7.77 15.21 5.23
N PRO A 209 -8.59 15.98 5.98
CA PRO A 209 -8.21 16.45 7.30
C PRO A 209 -7.75 15.34 8.27
N ASP A 210 -8.34 14.15 8.18
CA ASP A 210 -8.08 13.00 9.05
C ASP A 210 -7.17 11.93 8.41
N GLU A 211 -6.49 12.25 7.30
CA GLU A 211 -5.69 11.26 6.56
C GLU A 211 -4.24 11.22 7.06
N GLU A 212 -3.85 10.10 7.68
CA GLU A 212 -2.47 9.82 8.10
C GLU A 212 -1.66 8.94 7.15
N LEU A 213 -2.26 8.32 6.12
CA LEU A 213 -1.52 7.47 5.17
C LEU A 213 -0.74 8.27 4.12
N CYS A 214 -0.82 9.60 4.15
CA CYS A 214 -0.01 10.46 3.30
C CYS A 214 0.40 11.72 4.06
N SER A 215 1.39 12.44 3.51
CA SER A 215 1.81 13.72 4.04
C SER A 215 0.64 14.70 4.05
N ASN A 216 0.22 15.08 5.25
CA ASN A 216 -0.96 15.90 5.49
C ASN A 216 -0.64 16.97 6.54
N SER A 217 -0.64 18.23 6.13
CA SER A 217 -0.33 19.35 7.00
C SER A 217 -1.41 19.63 8.06
N ASN A 218 -2.66 19.21 7.82
CA ASN A 218 -3.72 19.36 8.82
C ASN A 218 -3.44 18.49 10.06
N MET A 219 -2.91 17.29 9.84
CA MET A 219 -2.51 16.34 10.88
C MET A 219 -1.16 16.69 11.50
N PHE A 220 -0.23 17.13 10.66
CA PHE A 220 1.15 17.39 11.05
C PHE A 220 1.55 18.81 10.66
N PRO A 221 1.26 19.82 11.50
CA PRO A 221 1.56 21.23 11.21
C PRO A 221 3.04 21.50 10.91
N ILE A 222 3.93 20.60 11.35
CA ILE A 222 5.35 20.66 11.02
C ILE A 222 5.63 20.59 9.51
N LEU A 223 4.74 19.97 8.74
CA LEU A 223 4.85 19.89 7.28
C LEU A 223 4.58 21.22 6.57
N GLU A 224 3.94 22.19 7.23
CA GLU A 224 3.71 23.54 6.66
C GLU A 224 4.97 24.40 6.69
N LYS A 225 5.85 24.12 7.64
CA LYS A 225 7.07 24.87 7.83
C LYS A 225 8.14 24.31 6.88
N ARG A 226 8.75 25.19 6.07
CA ARG A 226 10.00 24.86 5.37
C ARG A 226 11.12 24.73 6.38
N HIS A 227 11.18 23.57 7.02
CA HIS A 227 12.28 23.18 7.86
C HIS A 227 13.49 22.86 6.96
N SER A 228 14.68 23.36 7.33
CA SER A 228 15.90 22.75 6.83
C SER A 228 15.91 21.26 7.24
N VAL A 229 16.54 20.39 6.45
CA VAL A 229 16.68 18.95 6.76
C VAL A 229 17.14 18.74 8.21
N GLN A 230 18.06 19.60 8.68
CA GLN A 230 18.63 19.58 10.02
C GLN A 230 17.61 19.96 11.10
N SER A 231 16.75 20.95 10.85
CA SER A 231 15.68 21.32 11.78
C SER A 231 14.55 20.29 11.82
N LEU A 232 14.25 19.63 10.69
CA LEU A 232 13.28 18.53 10.64
C LEU A 232 13.79 17.31 11.42
N TYR A 233 15.08 17.00 11.28
CA TYR A 233 15.73 15.91 12.02
C TYR A 233 15.68 16.18 13.53
N ALA A 234 16.05 17.39 13.96
CA ALA A 234 15.99 17.77 15.37
C ALA A 234 14.57 17.66 15.97
N SER A 235 13.54 18.10 15.24
CA SER A 235 12.16 18.06 15.71
C SER A 235 11.58 16.64 15.78
N LEU A 236 11.89 15.76 14.81
CA LEU A 236 11.41 14.38 14.80
C LEU A 236 12.07 13.53 15.90
N HIS A 237 13.30 13.88 16.29
CA HIS A 237 14.07 13.20 17.34
C HIS A 237 13.88 13.80 18.74
N ASP A 238 13.18 14.93 18.87
CA ASP A 238 12.76 15.45 20.18
C ASP A 238 11.41 14.86 20.63
N GLU A 239 10.52 14.47 19.70
CA GLU A 239 9.23 13.83 20.04
C GLU A 239 9.32 12.31 20.23
N HIS A 240 10.32 11.65 19.65
CA HIS A 240 10.62 10.25 19.98
C HIS A 240 11.65 10.20 21.11
N ASP A 241 11.22 9.69 22.26
CA ASP A 241 11.90 9.34 23.52
C ASP A 241 13.23 8.55 23.44
N LEU A 242 14.00 8.65 22.35
CA LEU A 242 15.32 8.03 22.21
C LEU A 242 16.41 8.73 23.02
N LYS A 243 16.15 9.92 23.58
CA LYS A 243 17.06 10.59 24.51
C LYS A 243 17.01 9.98 25.93
N MET A 244 15.88 9.40 26.34
CA MET A 244 15.74 8.75 27.65
C MET A 244 16.39 7.35 27.69
N ALA A 245 16.54 6.68 26.54
CA ALA A 245 17.13 5.35 26.45
C ALA A 245 18.68 5.31 26.48
N ARG A 246 19.35 6.46 26.67
CA ARG A 246 20.82 6.59 26.70
C ARG A 246 21.38 7.19 28.00
N GLN A 247 20.60 7.23 29.08
CA GLN A 247 21.09 7.56 30.42
C GLN A 247 21.17 6.31 31.30
#